data_AF-A0A1U7W1P4-F1
#
_entry.id   AF-A0A1U7W1P4-F1
#
_cell.length_a   1.000
_cell.length_b   1.000
_cell.length_c   1.000
_cell.angle_alpha   90.00
_cell.angle_beta   90.00
_cell.angle_gamma   90.00
#
_symmetry.space_group_name_H-M   'P 1'
#
loop_
_entity.id
_entity.type
_entity.pdbx_description
1 polymer ?
#
loop_
_entity_poly.entity_id
_entity_poly.type
_entity_poly.pdbx_seq_one_letter_code
_entity_poly.pdbx_strand_id
1 'polypeptide(L)' 'MDRKQTPNAPPSSPPLPPPLHQDDADEDDETVKQLNQCSSLYLSLQDCLINTDRNWKSCQKEVQALKACNERRQMDKRS' A
#
# COMPACT_ATOMS: atom_id res chain seq x y z
N MET A 1 -20.17 59.58 4.50
CA MET A 1 -19.84 58.26 3.92
C MET A 1 -19.31 57.39 5.04
N ASP A 2 -20.23 56.77 5.75
CA ASP A 2 -20.02 55.83 6.84
C ASP A 2 -19.29 54.56 6.39
N ARG A 3 -18.25 54.14 7.13
CA ARG A 3 -18.16 52.83 7.84
C ARG A 3 -16.71 52.41 8.12
N LYS A 4 -16.39 52.48 9.43
CA LYS A 4 -15.78 51.44 10.27
C LYS A 4 -14.35 50.97 9.98
N GLN A 5 -13.46 51.49 10.81
CA GLN A 5 -12.38 50.74 11.46
C GLN A 5 -12.96 49.55 12.26
N THR A 6 -12.41 48.35 12.12
CA THR A 6 -12.51 47.25 13.11
C THR A 6 -11.12 46.61 13.25
N PRO A 7 -10.63 46.34 14.48
CA PRO A 7 -9.26 45.88 14.73
C PRO A 7 -9.18 44.38 15.07
N ASN A 8 -8.30 43.59 14.43
CA ASN A 8 -7.86 42.30 14.99
C ASN A 8 -6.57 41.73 14.37
N ALA A 9 -5.50 41.72 15.18
CA ALA A 9 -4.54 40.62 15.44
C ALA A 9 -3.62 40.05 14.30
N PRO A 10 -2.45 39.44 14.66
CA PRO A 10 -1.20 39.51 13.88
C PRO A 10 -0.82 38.17 13.15
N PRO A 11 0.43 38.04 12.64
CA PRO A 11 0.72 37.64 11.27
C PRO A 11 0.45 36.14 10.97
N SER A 12 -0.21 35.84 9.85
CA SER A 12 -0.35 34.47 9.36
C SER A 12 0.95 33.97 8.74
N SER A 13 1.45 32.86 9.27
CA SER A 13 2.60 32.07 8.85
C SER A 13 2.64 31.79 7.33
N PRO A 14 3.84 31.58 6.74
CA PRO A 14 3.96 31.25 5.33
C PRO A 14 3.23 29.94 4.98
N PRO A 15 2.69 29.80 3.75
CA PRO A 15 1.99 28.60 3.32
C PRO A 15 2.94 27.40 3.35
N LEU A 16 2.54 26.38 4.11
CA LEU A 16 3.15 25.06 4.06
C LEU A 16 3.17 24.57 2.60
N PRO A 17 4.29 24.03 2.08
CA PRO A 17 4.25 23.38 0.78
C PRO A 17 3.20 22.27 0.79
N PRO A 18 2.50 22.03 -0.33
CA PRO A 18 1.57 20.90 -0.43
C PRO A 18 2.33 19.63 -0.06
N PRO A 19 1.69 18.66 0.64
CA PRO A 19 2.31 17.37 0.90
C PRO A 19 2.79 16.81 -0.44
N LEU A 20 4.10 16.81 -0.57
CA LEU A 20 4.84 16.48 -1.76
C LEU A 20 4.66 14.99 -1.94
N HIS A 21 3.73 14.62 -2.81
CA HIS A 21 3.48 13.28 -3.30
C HIS A 21 3.37 12.23 -2.18
N GLN A 22 2.14 11.82 -1.91
CA GLN A 22 1.92 10.48 -1.40
C GLN A 22 2.40 9.54 -2.50
N ASP A 23 3.67 9.14 -2.40
CA ASP A 23 4.27 8.14 -3.25
C ASP A 23 3.52 6.83 -2.97
N ASP A 24 2.52 6.54 -3.80
CA ASP A 24 1.77 5.28 -3.86
C ASP A 24 2.70 4.17 -4.37
N ALA A 25 3.87 4.01 -3.74
CA ALA A 25 5.00 3.24 -4.23
C ALA A 25 5.81 2.55 -3.11
N ASP A 26 5.28 2.45 -1.89
CA ASP A 26 5.84 1.63 -0.82
C ASP A 26 4.71 0.94 -0.01
N GLU A 27 3.76 0.31 -0.71
CA GLU A 27 3.07 -0.87 -0.16
C GLU A 27 3.82 -2.15 -0.60
N ASP A 28 5.13 -2.04 -0.78
CA ASP A 28 5.99 -3.18 -1.05
C ASP A 28 6.29 -3.88 0.29
N ASP A 29 5.58 -4.99 0.52
CA ASP A 29 6.08 -6.16 1.24
C ASP A 29 6.13 -6.23 2.78
N GLU A 30 5.57 -5.30 3.55
CA GLU A 30 5.31 -5.62 4.99
C GLU A 30 4.24 -6.73 5.16
N THR A 31 3.52 -7.05 4.09
CA THR A 31 2.65 -8.24 4.03
C THR A 31 3.47 -9.55 3.93
N VAL A 32 4.69 -9.51 3.39
CA VAL A 32 5.42 -10.72 2.96
C VAL A 32 6.23 -11.34 4.07
N LYS A 33 6.83 -10.55 4.95
CA LYS A 33 7.36 -11.06 6.24
C LYS A 33 6.28 -11.73 7.07
N GLN A 34 5.05 -11.25 6.95
CA GLN A 34 3.91 -11.81 7.65
C GLN A 34 3.41 -13.13 7.06
N LEU A 35 3.72 -13.46 5.79
CA LEU A 35 3.15 -14.62 5.11
C LEU A 35 3.52 -15.96 5.77
N ASN A 36 4.58 -16.05 6.58
CA ASN A 36 5.04 -17.30 7.20
C ASN A 36 5.04 -18.47 6.19
N GLN A 37 4.13 -19.42 6.35
CA GLN A 37 3.97 -20.61 5.50
C GLN A 37 3.58 -20.26 4.05
N CYS A 38 2.97 -19.09 3.82
CA CYS A 38 2.61 -18.60 2.49
C CYS A 38 3.76 -17.87 1.78
N SER A 39 4.89 -17.62 2.45
CA SER A 39 6.03 -16.89 1.86
C SER A 39 6.62 -17.62 0.66
N SER A 40 6.67 -18.95 0.70
CA SER A 40 7.15 -19.77 -0.44
C SER A 40 6.31 -19.54 -1.70
N LEU A 41 5.00 -19.36 -1.58
CA LEU A 41 4.11 -19.12 -2.72
C LEU A 41 4.29 -17.71 -3.28
N TYR A 42 4.60 -16.75 -2.40
CA TYR A 42 4.92 -15.40 -2.82
C TYR A 42 6.24 -15.33 -3.59
N LEU A 43 7.26 -16.07 -3.15
CA LEU A 43 8.51 -16.19 -3.89
C LEU A 43 8.31 -16.87 -5.25
N SER A 44 7.44 -17.88 -5.35
CA SER A 44 7.05 -18.47 -6.64
C SER A 44 6.32 -17.48 -7.55
N LEU A 45 5.45 -16.64 -6.99
CA LEU A 45 4.79 -15.57 -7.74
C LEU A 45 5.81 -14.54 -8.24
N GLN A 46 6.76 -14.11 -7.41
CA GLN A 46 7.85 -13.23 -7.82
C GLN A 46 8.66 -13.83 -8.96
N ASP A 47 9.07 -15.10 -8.86
CA ASP A 47 9.81 -15.79 -9.91
C ASP A 47 9.03 -15.83 -11.23
N CYS A 48 7.72 -16.14 -11.16
CA CYS A 48 6.88 -16.11 -12.34
C CYS A 48 6.77 -14.69 -12.93
N LEU A 49 6.61 -13.66 -12.11
CA LEU A 49 6.55 -12.27 -12.58
C LEU A 49 7.86 -11.85 -13.25
N ILE A 50 9.02 -12.28 -12.75
CA ILE A 50 10.32 -12.04 -13.39
C ILE A 50 10.37 -12.72 -14.76
N ASN A 51 9.87 -13.95 -14.87
CA ASN A 51 9.89 -14.74 -16.10
C ASN A 51 8.83 -14.35 -17.14
N THR A 52 7.85 -13.51 -16.77
CA THR A 52 6.69 -13.19 -17.63
C THR A 52 6.52 -11.69 -17.88
N ASP A 53 7.61 -10.91 -17.81
CA ASP A 53 7.56 -9.45 -17.98
C ASP A 53 6.56 -8.77 -17.01
N ARG A 54 6.52 -9.26 -15.77
CA ARG A 54 5.59 -8.85 -14.71
C ARG A 54 4.11 -9.06 -15.08
N ASN A 55 3.81 -10.01 -15.97
CA ASN A 55 2.45 -10.33 -16.34
C ASN A 55 1.79 -11.28 -15.32
N TRP A 56 1.15 -10.69 -14.30
CA TRP A 56 0.44 -11.46 -13.27
C TRP A 56 -0.67 -12.38 -13.81
N LYS A 57 -1.22 -12.11 -15.01
CA LYS A 57 -2.21 -13.00 -15.64
C LYS A 57 -1.59 -14.31 -16.12
N SER A 58 -0.30 -14.31 -16.46
CA SER A 58 0.45 -15.52 -16.77
C SER A 58 0.75 -16.35 -15.52
N CYS A 59 0.88 -15.68 -14.37
CA CYS A 59 1.18 -16.27 -13.05
C CYS A 59 -0.07 -16.67 -12.26
N GLN A 60 -1.15 -17.01 -12.97
CA GLN A 60 -2.47 -17.17 -12.37
C GLN A 60 -2.53 -18.32 -11.36
N LYS A 61 -1.68 -19.35 -11.54
CA LYS A 61 -1.53 -20.46 -10.61
C LYS A 61 -0.92 -20.01 -9.29
N GLU A 62 0.15 -19.24 -9.33
CA GLU A 62 0.85 -18.71 -8.17
C GLU A 62 -0.04 -17.72 -7.41
N VAL A 63 -0.77 -16.87 -8.14
CA VAL A 63 -1.75 -15.94 -7.56
C VAL A 63 -2.86 -16.69 -6.82
N GLN A 64 -3.46 -17.72 -7.43
CA GLN A 64 -4.50 -18.51 -6.77
C GLN A 64 -3.98 -19.24 -5.53
N ALA A 65 -2.81 -19.86 -5.61
CA ALA A 65 -2.22 -20.59 -4.50
C ALA A 65 -1.92 -19.65 -3.33
N LEU A 66 -1.34 -18.48 -3.61
CA LEU A 66 -1.06 -17.46 -2.60
C LEU A 66 -2.35 -16.95 -1.94
N LYS A 67 -3.40 -16.69 -2.72
CA LYS A 67 -4.71 -16.28 -2.20
C LYS A 67 -5.30 -17.34 -1.26
N ALA A 68 -5.34 -18.60 -1.68
CA ALA A 68 -5.86 -19.69 -0.86
C ALA A 68 -5.04 -19.92 0.42
N CYS A 69 -3.72 -19.70 0.37
CA CYS A 69 -2.90 -19.75 1.57
C CYS A 69 -3.23 -18.62 2.54
N ASN A 70 -3.38 -17.40 2.03
CA ASN A 70 -3.75 -16.25 2.84
C ASN A 70 -5.13 -16.40 3.48
N GLU A 71 -6.12 -16.89 2.74
CA GLU A 71 -7.47 -17.15 3.28
C GLU A 71 -7.44 -18.13 4.45
N ARG A 72 -6.72 -19.26 4.32
CA ARG A 72 -6.55 -20.24 5.41
C ARG A 72 -5.89 -19.60 6.63
N ARG A 73 -4.79 -18.87 6.44
CA ARG A 73 -4.10 -18.16 7.53
C ARG A 73 -5.03 -17.17 8.25
N GLN A 74 -5.88 -16.48 7.52
CA GLN A 74 -6.83 -15.53 8.12
C GLN A 74 -7.92 -16.25 8.92
N MET A 75 -8.33 -17.45 8.51
CA MET A 75 -9.22 -18.32 9.29
C MET A 75 -8.53 -18.82 10.56
N ASP A 76 -7.28 -19.28 10.47
CA ASP A 76 -6.49 -19.76 11.62
C ASP A 76 -6.27 -18.65 12.67
N LYS A 77 -6.07 -17.41 12.23
CA LYS A 77 -5.95 -16.25 13.14
C LYS A 77 -7.26 -15.86 13.83
N ARG A 78 -8.40 -16.26 13.29
CA ARG A 78 -9.73 -15.92 13.82
C ARG A 78 -10.32 -17.03 14.70
N SER A 79 -9.78 -18.24 14.63
CA SER A 79 -10.14 -19.35 15.50
C SER A 79 -9.45 -19.27 16.86
#